data_AF-A0A7K0JI61-F1
#
_entry.id   AF-A0A7K0JI61-F1
#
_cell.length_a   1.000
_cell.length_b   1.000
_cell.length_c   1.000
_cell.angle_alpha   90.00
_cell.angle_beta   90.00
_cell.angle_gamma   90.00
#
_symmetry.space_group_name_H-M   'P 1'
#
loop_
_entity.id
_entity.type
_entity.pdbx_description
1 polymer ?
#
loop_
_entity_poly.entity_id
_entity_poly.type
_entity_poly.pdbx_seq_one_letter_code
_entity_poly.pdbx_strand_id
1 'polypeptide(L)'
;MEEDWKDNLVTDSKGNVSKTISNLRMIFTHDEDLRQIRFDTFCQDDISFSPLFRNVNGNKVDEESVGKIQDYLEQNYDLRLTQNKVFEILKTTASERNFNPVQDYICKEKWDGTPRIETAIIDYLGAEDTPLIREQTKLWFVAAVARAFEPGCKFDNVLTLPGPQGIGKSTFFKVIGDRWFNDSFSFASGDKEKVETITNGWIIEISELNGMKRANDAEAAKAFLSRRSDCMRPAYGRKPIEYLRHNVFAATTNETNFLQGDNGNRRWWIVPVQGNGHVSDWLSILQSAVHQLWAEAYTYYKRGTNLYLCPELEAKANDVQMCHSSILNDPILDDIKLYLERLVPKAYDTWSIPMRAAYQKGAYTEATPNSKPEVLLNMVCARQIIEELPNDLVRRNPAKYTAQYINRLMSLVDGWERSEQEKVKGLHPSYCDKTGRAKHPWVRISVQQEEQKGKEENWLSELPF
;
A
#
# COMPACT_ATOMS: atom_id res chain seq x y z
N MET A 1 -28.43 -46.11 0.03
CA MET A 1 -28.16 -46.47 -1.38
C MET A 1 -28.22 -45.16 -2.11
N GLU A 2 -27.06 -44.60 -2.46
CA GLU A 2 -27.04 -43.49 -3.42
C GLU A 2 -27.56 -44.09 -4.74
N GLU A 3 -28.66 -43.54 -5.26
CA GLU A 3 -29.07 -43.85 -6.64
C GLU A 3 -27.88 -43.53 -7.55
N ASP A 4 -27.49 -44.49 -8.40
CA ASP A 4 -26.39 -44.28 -9.34
C ASP A 4 -26.82 -43.13 -10.25
N TRP A 5 -26.12 -41.99 -10.18
CA TRP A 5 -26.45 -40.79 -10.95
C TRP A 5 -26.48 -41.09 -12.47
N LYS A 6 -25.83 -42.17 -12.89
CA LYS A 6 -25.87 -42.68 -14.27
C LYS A 6 -27.27 -43.11 -14.71
N ASP A 7 -28.12 -43.58 -13.80
CA ASP A 7 -29.52 -43.98 -14.11
C ASP A 7 -30.38 -42.77 -14.51
N ASN A 8 -29.97 -41.57 -14.12
CA ASN A 8 -30.65 -40.31 -14.46
C ASN A 8 -30.19 -39.72 -15.81
N LEU A 9 -29.25 -40.36 -16.51
CA LEU A 9 -28.79 -39.89 -17.83
C LEU A 9 -29.84 -40.21 -18.91
N VAL A 10 -30.18 -39.21 -19.71
CA VAL A 10 -31.10 -39.40 -20.84
C VAL A 10 -30.39 -40.22 -21.92
N THR A 11 -30.94 -41.38 -22.27
CA THR A 11 -30.43 -42.23 -23.36
C THR A 11 -31.25 -42.05 -24.64
N ASP A 12 -30.62 -42.28 -25.80
CA ASP A 12 -31.31 -42.34 -27.08
C ASP A 12 -32.04 -43.69 -27.27
N SER A 13 -32.70 -43.85 -28.42
CA SER A 13 -33.43 -45.09 -28.76
C SER A 13 -32.55 -46.32 -28.92
N LYS A 14 -31.21 -46.16 -28.95
CA LYS A 14 -30.22 -47.24 -29.01
C LYS A 14 -29.58 -47.53 -27.65
N GLY A 15 -29.98 -46.81 -26.61
CA GLY A 15 -29.42 -46.94 -25.25
C GLY A 15 -28.14 -46.16 -25.03
N ASN A 16 -27.70 -45.34 -25.99
CA ASN A 16 -26.50 -44.51 -25.85
C ASN A 16 -26.82 -43.22 -25.10
N VAL A 17 -25.87 -42.69 -24.32
CA VAL A 17 -26.05 -41.43 -23.61
C VAL A 17 -26.26 -40.29 -24.62
N SER A 18 -27.37 -39.56 -24.48
CA SER A 18 -27.68 -38.44 -25.37
C SER A 18 -26.75 -37.24 -25.13
N LYS A 19 -26.37 -36.53 -26.20
CA LYS A 19 -25.53 -35.31 -26.16
C LYS A 19 -26.30 -34.07 -25.71
N THR A 20 -27.05 -34.16 -24.62
CA THR A 20 -27.81 -33.04 -24.06
C THR A 20 -26.94 -32.25 -23.08
N ILE A 21 -27.23 -30.96 -22.90
CA ILE A 21 -26.53 -30.12 -21.91
C ILE A 21 -26.73 -30.67 -20.49
N SER A 22 -27.91 -31.22 -20.19
CA SER A 22 -28.21 -31.80 -18.88
C SER A 22 -27.31 -33.00 -18.56
N ASN A 23 -27.16 -33.94 -19.51
CA ASN A 23 -26.28 -35.09 -19.34
C ASN A 23 -24.83 -34.67 -19.18
N LEU A 24 -24.35 -33.75 -20.03
CA LEU A 24 -22.98 -33.22 -19.92
C LEU A 24 -22.74 -32.56 -18.57
N ARG A 25 -23.69 -31.77 -18.07
CA ARG A 25 -23.59 -31.17 -16.74
C ARG A 25 -23.51 -32.22 -15.64
N MET A 26 -24.36 -33.25 -15.69
CA MET A 26 -24.33 -34.35 -14.72
C MET A 26 -22.99 -35.08 -14.72
N ILE A 27 -22.50 -35.45 -15.91
CA ILE A 27 -21.21 -36.13 -16.08
C ILE A 27 -20.08 -35.29 -15.48
N PHE A 28 -19.95 -34.02 -15.86
CA PHE A 28 -18.87 -33.14 -15.36
C PHE A 28 -18.95 -32.85 -13.86
N THR A 29 -20.09 -33.06 -13.21
CA THR A 29 -20.28 -32.77 -11.78
C THR A 29 -20.26 -34.02 -10.88
N HIS A 30 -20.55 -35.21 -11.43
CA HIS A 30 -20.70 -36.44 -10.64
C HIS A 30 -19.69 -37.54 -10.99
N ASP A 31 -19.15 -37.55 -12.22
CA ASP A 31 -18.13 -38.51 -12.64
C ASP A 31 -16.88 -38.41 -11.76
N GLU A 32 -16.28 -39.55 -11.42
CA GLU A 32 -15.21 -39.63 -10.42
C GLU A 32 -13.96 -38.83 -10.79
N ASP A 33 -13.62 -38.76 -12.08
CA ASP A 33 -12.46 -38.03 -12.58
C ASP A 33 -12.83 -36.60 -12.97
N LEU A 34 -13.95 -36.41 -13.67
CA LEU A 34 -14.33 -35.08 -14.15
C LEU A 34 -14.76 -34.14 -13.03
N ARG A 35 -15.37 -34.66 -11.95
CA ARG A 35 -15.70 -33.84 -10.75
C ARG A 35 -14.44 -33.31 -10.04
N GLN A 36 -13.28 -33.93 -10.29
CA GLN A 36 -12.00 -33.45 -9.77
C GLN A 36 -11.45 -32.27 -10.55
N ILE A 37 -12.08 -31.88 -11.66
CA ILE A 37 -11.84 -30.58 -12.28
C ILE A 37 -12.67 -29.57 -11.50
N ARG A 38 -12.00 -28.68 -10.79
CA ARG A 38 -12.64 -27.66 -9.96
C ARG A 38 -12.29 -26.26 -10.45
N PHE A 39 -13.23 -25.33 -10.31
CA PHE A 39 -13.03 -23.95 -10.71
C PHE A 39 -12.46 -23.13 -9.55
N ASP A 40 -11.24 -22.62 -9.71
CA ASP A 40 -10.57 -21.74 -8.77
C ASP A 40 -11.17 -20.34 -8.87
N THR A 41 -11.96 -19.96 -7.87
CA THR A 41 -12.60 -18.62 -7.80
C THR A 41 -11.62 -17.49 -7.50
N PHE A 42 -10.40 -17.80 -7.03
CA PHE A 42 -9.37 -16.81 -6.75
C PHE A 42 -8.68 -16.40 -8.06
N CYS A 43 -8.05 -17.34 -8.77
CA CYS A 43 -7.37 -17.08 -10.04
C CYS A 43 -8.30 -17.08 -11.27
N GLN A 44 -9.56 -17.49 -11.13
CA GLN A 44 -10.56 -17.58 -12.20
C GLN A 44 -10.20 -18.59 -13.31
N ASP A 45 -9.67 -19.75 -12.90
CA ASP A 45 -9.20 -20.82 -13.78
C ASP A 45 -9.75 -22.19 -13.36
N ASP A 46 -9.92 -23.11 -14.32
CA ASP A 46 -10.20 -24.51 -14.01
C ASP A 46 -8.89 -25.26 -13.67
N ILE A 47 -8.92 -26.01 -12.57
CA ILE A 47 -7.79 -26.79 -12.03
C ILE A 47 -8.20 -28.28 -11.96
N SER A 48 -7.41 -29.15 -12.56
CA SER A 48 -7.61 -30.61 -12.50
C SER A 48 -6.83 -31.24 -11.34
N PHE A 49 -7.56 -31.83 -10.39
CA PHE A 49 -6.95 -32.67 -9.36
C PHE A 49 -6.74 -34.12 -9.84
N SER A 50 -7.52 -34.59 -10.84
CA SER A 50 -7.32 -35.90 -11.47
C SER A 50 -6.02 -35.92 -12.27
N PRO A 51 -5.14 -36.92 -12.07
CA PRO A 51 -3.94 -37.12 -12.86
C PRO A 51 -4.20 -37.27 -14.37
N LEU A 52 -5.39 -37.74 -14.76
CA LEU A 52 -5.75 -38.00 -16.15
C LEU A 52 -5.81 -36.72 -17.00
N PHE A 53 -6.19 -35.59 -16.40
CA PHE A 53 -6.40 -34.34 -17.13
C PHE A 53 -5.34 -33.26 -16.82
N ARG A 54 -4.22 -33.65 -16.19
CA ARG A 54 -3.07 -32.75 -16.04
C ARG A 54 -2.35 -32.56 -17.36
N ASN A 55 -1.80 -31.38 -17.60
CA ASN A 55 -0.93 -31.11 -18.74
C ASN A 55 0.55 -31.18 -18.32
N VAL A 56 1.46 -30.95 -19.26
CA VAL A 56 2.90 -30.94 -19.00
C VAL A 56 3.35 -29.83 -18.04
N ASN A 57 2.59 -28.74 -17.94
CA ASN A 57 2.91 -27.56 -17.15
C ASN A 57 2.29 -27.59 -15.73
N GLY A 58 1.50 -28.62 -15.41
CA GLY A 58 0.88 -28.80 -14.10
C GLY A 58 -0.59 -29.19 -14.18
N ASN A 59 -1.39 -28.57 -13.31
CA ASN A 59 -2.79 -28.94 -13.08
C ASN A 59 -3.81 -27.93 -13.63
N LYS A 60 -3.37 -26.78 -14.14
CA LYS A 60 -4.26 -25.81 -14.79
C LYS A 60 -4.79 -26.40 -16.09
N VAL A 61 -6.10 -26.33 -16.31
CA VAL A 61 -6.73 -26.87 -17.52
C VAL A 61 -6.44 -25.95 -18.71
N ASP A 62 -5.82 -26.51 -19.74
CA ASP A 62 -5.54 -25.87 -21.03
C ASP A 62 -6.04 -26.71 -22.20
N GLU A 63 -5.59 -26.40 -23.42
CA GLU A 63 -5.96 -27.13 -24.64
C GLU A 63 -5.52 -28.61 -24.59
N GLU A 64 -4.38 -28.92 -23.98
CA GLU A 64 -3.91 -30.30 -23.80
C GLU A 64 -4.83 -31.06 -22.85
N SER A 65 -5.14 -30.48 -21.68
CA SER A 65 -6.08 -31.05 -20.71
C SER A 65 -7.46 -31.29 -21.34
N VAL A 66 -7.97 -30.33 -22.12
CA VAL A 66 -9.26 -30.47 -22.81
C VAL A 66 -9.23 -31.57 -23.87
N GLY A 67 -8.12 -31.74 -24.59
CA GLY A 67 -7.94 -32.89 -25.48
C GLY A 67 -8.05 -34.24 -24.75
N LYS A 68 -7.44 -34.37 -23.56
CA LYS A 68 -7.54 -35.57 -22.72
C LYS A 68 -8.96 -35.81 -22.21
N ILE A 69 -9.67 -34.74 -21.84
CA ILE A 69 -11.08 -34.81 -21.44
C ILE A 69 -11.97 -35.29 -22.60
N GLN A 70 -11.72 -34.83 -23.83
CA GLN A 70 -12.46 -35.30 -25.00
C GLN A 70 -12.29 -36.81 -25.22
N ASP A 71 -11.04 -37.29 -25.15
CA ASP A 71 -10.74 -38.72 -25.31
C ASP A 71 -11.41 -39.56 -24.22
N TYR A 72 -11.37 -39.10 -22.97
CA TYR A 72 -12.06 -39.75 -21.84
C TYR A 72 -13.59 -39.84 -22.04
N LEU A 73 -14.21 -38.77 -22.54
CA LEU A 73 -15.66 -38.74 -22.81
C LEU A 73 -16.05 -39.66 -23.97
N GLU A 74 -15.20 -39.78 -24.99
CA GLU A 74 -15.42 -40.72 -26.09
C GLU A 74 -15.29 -42.18 -25.61
N GLN A 75 -14.26 -42.49 -24.83
CA GLN A 75 -14.02 -43.86 -24.36
C GLN A 75 -15.05 -44.35 -23.33
N ASN A 76 -15.45 -43.50 -22.38
CA ASN A 76 -16.30 -43.93 -21.26
C ASN A 76 -17.80 -43.70 -21.50
N TYR A 77 -18.17 -42.76 -22.38
CA TYR A 77 -19.57 -42.36 -22.57
C TYR A 77 -20.04 -42.36 -24.04
N ASP A 78 -19.17 -42.71 -25.01
CA ASP A 78 -19.43 -42.58 -26.46
C ASP A 78 -19.82 -41.13 -26.88
N LEU A 79 -19.34 -40.14 -26.11
CA LEU A 79 -19.68 -38.73 -26.30
C LEU A 79 -18.58 -37.98 -27.04
N ARG A 80 -18.65 -37.97 -28.37
CA ARG A 80 -17.78 -37.10 -29.19
C ARG A 80 -18.17 -35.63 -29.07
N LEU A 81 -17.32 -34.83 -28.42
CA LEU A 81 -17.45 -33.37 -28.25
C LEU A 81 -16.29 -32.63 -28.92
N THR A 82 -16.50 -31.35 -29.25
CA THR A 82 -15.41 -30.44 -29.65
C THR A 82 -14.75 -29.80 -28.42
N GLN A 83 -13.48 -29.37 -28.53
CA GLN A 83 -12.77 -28.70 -27.43
C GLN A 83 -13.54 -27.47 -26.93
N ASN A 84 -14.07 -26.67 -27.86
CA ASN A 84 -14.91 -25.52 -27.54
C ASN A 84 -16.13 -25.90 -26.69
N LYS A 85 -16.75 -27.05 -26.96
CA LYS A 85 -17.90 -27.52 -26.18
C LYS A 85 -17.48 -27.94 -24.77
N VAL A 86 -16.31 -28.55 -24.61
CA VAL A 86 -15.77 -28.87 -23.28
C VAL A 86 -15.50 -27.60 -22.48
N PHE A 87 -14.82 -26.60 -23.05
CA PHE A 87 -14.63 -25.30 -22.40
C PHE A 87 -15.96 -24.62 -22.04
N GLU A 88 -16.96 -24.70 -22.90
CA GLU A 88 -18.31 -24.18 -22.63
C GLU A 88 -18.97 -24.88 -21.43
N ILE A 89 -18.88 -26.21 -21.35
CA ILE A 89 -19.44 -26.98 -20.24
C ILE A 89 -18.67 -26.71 -18.94
N LEU A 90 -17.34 -26.68 -18.97
CA LEU A 90 -16.53 -26.29 -17.81
C LEU A 90 -16.95 -24.92 -17.30
N LYS A 91 -17.05 -23.93 -18.19
CA LYS A 91 -17.48 -22.58 -17.82
C LYS A 91 -18.89 -22.51 -17.25
N THR A 92 -19.84 -23.25 -17.82
CA THR A 92 -21.25 -23.25 -17.35
C THR A 92 -21.46 -24.04 -16.06
N THR A 93 -20.54 -24.93 -15.70
CA THR A 93 -20.56 -25.72 -14.46
C THR A 93 -19.59 -25.20 -13.39
N ALA A 94 -18.93 -24.07 -13.65
CA ALA A 94 -17.92 -23.50 -12.77
C ALA A 94 -18.48 -23.20 -11.38
N SER A 95 -19.72 -22.73 -11.26
CA SER A 95 -20.37 -22.43 -9.98
C SER A 95 -20.56 -23.66 -9.10
N GLU A 96 -20.87 -24.81 -9.69
CA GLU A 96 -21.12 -26.06 -8.97
C GLU A 96 -19.81 -26.74 -8.55
N ARG A 97 -18.74 -26.52 -9.31
CA ARG A 97 -17.41 -27.11 -9.08
C ARG A 97 -16.44 -26.13 -8.43
N ASN A 98 -16.92 -25.03 -7.86
CA ASN A 98 -16.05 -23.97 -7.39
C ASN A 98 -15.27 -24.33 -6.12
N PHE A 99 -14.16 -23.65 -5.91
CA PHE A 99 -13.41 -23.62 -4.67
C PHE A 99 -12.61 -22.33 -4.58
N ASN A 100 -12.14 -21.98 -3.38
CA ASN A 100 -11.23 -20.87 -3.21
C ASN A 100 -10.01 -21.36 -2.42
N PRO A 101 -8.87 -21.57 -3.08
CA PRO A 101 -7.77 -22.23 -2.42
C PRO A 101 -7.04 -21.33 -1.44
N VAL A 102 -7.18 -19.99 -1.52
CA VAL A 102 -6.69 -19.07 -0.48
C VAL A 102 -7.56 -19.17 0.76
N GLN A 103 -8.89 -19.23 0.61
CA GLN A 103 -9.78 -19.45 1.76
C GLN A 103 -9.52 -20.82 2.40
N ASP A 104 -9.34 -21.87 1.59
CA ASP A 104 -8.98 -23.21 2.09
C ASP A 104 -7.63 -23.18 2.82
N TYR A 105 -6.65 -22.43 2.32
CA TYR A 105 -5.34 -22.25 2.93
C TYR A 105 -5.41 -21.53 4.28
N ILE A 106 -6.21 -20.46 4.38
CA ILE A 106 -6.44 -19.72 5.64
C ILE A 106 -7.17 -20.60 6.67
N CYS A 107 -8.17 -21.37 6.23
CA CYS A 107 -8.99 -22.24 7.08
C CYS A 107 -8.36 -23.60 7.40
N LYS A 108 -7.14 -23.87 6.93
CA LYS A 108 -6.48 -25.17 7.08
C LYS A 108 -6.28 -25.56 8.54
N GLU A 109 -6.02 -24.57 9.40
CA GLU A 109 -5.86 -24.77 10.84
C GLU A 109 -6.83 -23.89 11.63
N LYS A 110 -7.10 -24.30 12.87
CA LYS A 110 -7.81 -23.47 13.84
C LYS A 110 -6.77 -22.75 14.70
N TRP A 111 -7.07 -21.50 15.06
CA TRP A 111 -6.20 -20.72 15.92
C TRP A 111 -6.07 -21.38 17.29
N ASP A 112 -4.83 -21.53 17.75
CA ASP A 112 -4.50 -22.13 19.04
C ASP A 112 -4.66 -21.18 20.24
N GLY A 113 -5.05 -19.92 20.00
CA GLY A 113 -5.27 -18.90 21.03
C GLY A 113 -4.01 -18.13 21.42
N THR A 114 -2.84 -18.44 20.85
CA THR A 114 -1.61 -17.69 21.12
C THR A 114 -1.49 -16.53 20.12
N PRO A 115 -1.37 -15.28 20.60
CA PRO A 115 -1.23 -14.12 19.72
C PRO A 115 0.17 -14.09 19.09
N ARG A 116 0.23 -13.87 17.77
CA ARG A 116 1.48 -13.88 16.98
C ARG A 116 1.49 -12.82 15.88
N ILE A 117 0.35 -12.53 15.25
CA ILE A 117 0.34 -11.62 14.09
C ILE A 117 0.78 -10.20 14.43
N GLU A 118 0.57 -9.73 15.66
CA GLU A 118 0.98 -8.38 16.06
C GLU A 118 2.52 -8.23 16.19
N THR A 119 3.23 -9.31 16.51
CA THR A 119 4.69 -9.30 16.64
C THR A 119 5.41 -9.90 15.43
N ALA A 120 4.70 -10.42 14.43
CA ALA A 120 5.33 -11.13 13.30
C ALA A 120 6.48 -10.33 12.64
N ILE A 121 6.29 -9.04 12.33
CA ILE A 121 7.36 -8.25 11.69
C ILE A 121 8.48 -7.91 12.68
N ILE A 122 8.15 -7.78 13.97
CA ILE A 122 9.13 -7.56 15.05
C ILE A 122 10.02 -8.80 15.19
N ASP A 123 9.40 -9.98 15.35
CA ASP A 123 10.07 -11.25 15.60
C ASP A 123 10.92 -11.70 14.41
N TYR A 124 10.40 -11.57 13.17
CA TYR A 124 11.06 -12.10 11.98
C TYR A 124 11.97 -11.10 11.27
N LEU A 125 11.65 -9.80 11.31
CA LEU A 125 12.37 -8.77 10.55
C LEU A 125 13.00 -7.68 11.43
N GLY A 126 12.87 -7.76 12.75
CA GLY A 126 13.56 -6.85 13.68
C GLY A 126 13.03 -5.42 13.60
N ALA A 127 11.72 -5.27 13.51
CA ALA A 127 11.07 -3.97 13.70
C ALA A 127 11.06 -3.58 15.19
N GLU A 128 10.92 -2.29 15.47
CA GLU A 128 10.77 -1.80 16.84
C GLU A 128 9.42 -2.23 17.44
N ASP A 129 9.42 -2.62 18.71
CA ASP A 129 8.21 -3.00 19.41
C ASP A 129 7.43 -1.77 19.88
N THR A 130 6.59 -1.25 18.98
CA THR A 130 5.71 -0.11 19.26
C THR A 130 4.23 -0.47 19.05
N PRO A 131 3.30 0.18 19.78
CA PRO A 131 1.86 -0.03 19.56
C PRO A 131 1.42 0.22 18.12
N LEU A 132 2.06 1.17 17.43
CA LEU A 132 1.79 1.47 16.03
C LEU A 132 2.14 0.30 15.12
N ILE A 133 3.36 -0.25 15.26
CA ILE A 133 3.85 -1.36 14.43
C ILE A 133 3.01 -2.62 14.68
N ARG A 134 2.69 -2.92 15.95
CA ARG A 134 1.83 -4.05 16.30
C ARG A 134 0.47 -3.97 15.63
N GLU A 135 -0.19 -2.80 15.70
CA GLU A 135 -1.51 -2.61 15.14
C GLU A 135 -1.48 -2.58 13.60
N GLN A 136 -0.51 -1.92 12.97
CA GLN A 136 -0.35 -1.93 11.51
C GLN A 136 -0.15 -3.35 10.97
N THR A 137 0.69 -4.15 11.64
CA THR A 137 0.95 -5.54 11.26
C THR A 137 -0.32 -6.38 11.37
N LYS A 138 -0.97 -6.35 12.54
CA LYS A 138 -2.22 -7.05 12.80
C LYS A 138 -3.30 -6.69 11.79
N LEU A 139 -3.56 -5.40 11.58
CA LEU A 139 -4.59 -4.95 10.64
C LEU A 139 -4.29 -5.35 9.20
N TRP A 140 -3.02 -5.40 8.79
CA TRP A 140 -2.64 -5.85 7.46
C TRP A 140 -2.93 -7.34 7.25
N PHE A 141 -2.59 -8.19 8.22
CA PHE A 141 -2.95 -9.62 8.19
C PHE A 141 -4.47 -9.82 8.14
N VAL A 142 -5.22 -9.12 8.99
CA VAL A 142 -6.69 -9.20 9.01
C VAL A 142 -7.29 -8.70 7.70
N ALA A 143 -6.74 -7.64 7.10
CA ALA A 143 -7.18 -7.13 5.82
C ALA A 143 -6.92 -8.11 4.67
N ALA A 144 -5.79 -8.84 4.69
CA ALA A 144 -5.49 -9.87 3.71
C ALA A 144 -6.54 -11.00 3.75
N VAL A 145 -6.93 -11.42 4.95
CA VAL A 145 -8.03 -12.37 5.13
C VAL A 145 -9.36 -11.76 4.66
N ALA A 146 -9.70 -10.54 5.08
CA ALA A 146 -10.93 -9.87 4.67
C ALA A 146 -11.04 -9.75 3.14
N ARG A 147 -9.93 -9.49 2.44
CA ARG A 147 -9.86 -9.45 0.98
C ARG A 147 -10.12 -10.81 0.32
N ALA A 148 -9.69 -11.91 0.94
CA ALA A 148 -9.93 -13.26 0.42
C ALA A 148 -11.39 -13.72 0.59
N PHE A 149 -12.06 -13.33 1.70
CA PHE A 149 -13.44 -13.73 1.99
C PHE A 149 -14.50 -12.73 1.50
N GLU A 150 -14.14 -11.44 1.42
CA GLU A 150 -14.98 -10.35 0.91
C GLU A 150 -14.23 -9.55 -0.17
N PRO A 151 -14.03 -10.12 -1.37
CA PRO A 151 -13.44 -9.39 -2.49
C PRO A 151 -14.14 -8.05 -2.71
N GLY A 152 -13.35 -6.99 -2.89
CA GLY A 152 -13.84 -5.62 -3.08
C GLY A 152 -14.05 -4.81 -1.79
N CYS A 153 -13.82 -5.40 -0.61
CA CYS A 153 -13.81 -4.65 0.66
C CYS A 153 -12.84 -3.46 0.61
N LYS A 154 -13.02 -2.41 1.41
CA LYS A 154 -12.13 -1.24 1.33
C LYS A 154 -10.87 -1.48 2.16
N PHE A 155 -9.74 -1.62 1.47
CA PHE A 155 -8.40 -1.56 2.07
C PHE A 155 -7.43 -1.03 1.03
N ASP A 156 -6.90 0.17 1.24
CA ASP A 156 -5.94 0.85 0.35
C ASP A 156 -4.61 1.18 1.03
N ASN A 157 -4.37 0.58 2.21
CA ASN A 157 -3.09 0.67 2.91
C ASN A 157 -2.10 -0.37 2.37
N VAL A 158 -0.83 -0.01 2.35
CA VAL A 158 0.31 -0.80 1.90
C VAL A 158 1.29 -0.89 3.04
N LEU A 159 1.55 -2.11 3.51
CA LEU A 159 2.58 -2.37 4.50
C LEU A 159 3.95 -2.20 3.85
N THR A 160 4.76 -1.27 4.34
CA THR A 160 6.02 -0.88 3.72
C THR A 160 7.18 -1.11 4.66
N LEU A 161 8.16 -1.88 4.21
CA LEU A 161 9.31 -2.31 5.02
C LEU A 161 10.59 -1.67 4.49
N PRO A 162 10.95 -0.44 4.94
CA PRO A 162 12.27 0.12 4.70
C PRO A 162 13.29 -0.54 5.62
N GLY A 163 14.43 -0.93 5.07
CA GLY A 163 15.52 -1.51 5.86
C GLY A 163 16.63 -2.10 5.00
N PRO A 164 17.72 -2.59 5.61
CA PRO A 164 18.86 -3.10 4.87
C PRO A 164 18.51 -4.21 3.86
N GLN A 165 19.30 -4.29 2.79
CA GLN A 165 19.17 -5.39 1.83
C GLN A 165 19.57 -6.72 2.48
N GLY A 166 18.92 -7.82 2.08
CA GLY A 166 19.32 -9.15 2.52
C GLY A 166 18.76 -9.62 3.87
N ILE A 167 17.98 -8.80 4.58
CA ILE A 167 17.34 -9.19 5.86
C ILE A 167 16.11 -10.11 5.70
N GLY A 168 15.78 -10.52 4.48
CA GLY A 168 14.68 -11.46 4.21
C GLY A 168 13.28 -10.85 4.04
N LYS A 169 13.14 -9.55 3.75
CA LYS A 169 11.84 -8.87 3.54
C LYS A 169 10.94 -9.59 2.51
N SER A 170 11.43 -9.79 1.29
CA SER A 170 10.70 -10.50 0.24
C SER A 170 10.50 -11.98 0.57
N THR A 171 11.46 -12.59 1.27
CA THR A 171 11.34 -13.99 1.74
C THR A 171 10.20 -14.15 2.74
N PHE A 172 10.03 -13.21 3.67
CA PHE A 172 8.91 -13.20 4.62
C PHE A 172 7.56 -13.22 3.89
N PHE A 173 7.35 -12.28 2.96
CA PHE A 173 6.10 -12.22 2.18
C PHE A 173 5.88 -13.45 1.31
N LYS A 174 6.95 -13.98 0.71
CA LYS A 174 6.90 -15.22 -0.07
C LYS A 174 6.47 -16.42 0.77
N VAL A 175 6.94 -16.53 2.01
CA VAL A 175 6.60 -17.65 2.89
C VAL A 175 5.15 -17.57 3.34
N ILE A 176 4.66 -16.38 3.73
CA ILE A 176 3.27 -16.24 4.20
C ILE A 176 2.23 -16.27 3.05
N GLY A 177 2.62 -15.86 1.84
CA GLY A 177 1.76 -15.88 0.65
C GLY A 177 1.79 -17.19 -0.13
N ASP A 178 2.78 -18.05 0.14
CA ASP A 178 3.02 -19.31 -0.57
C ASP A 178 2.99 -19.10 -2.10
N ARG A 179 2.25 -19.93 -2.85
CA ARG A 179 2.10 -19.82 -4.31
C ARG A 179 1.31 -18.59 -4.78
N TRP A 180 0.66 -17.84 -3.89
CA TRP A 180 -0.09 -16.62 -4.23
C TRP A 180 0.69 -15.33 -3.95
N PHE A 181 1.97 -15.47 -3.62
CA PHE A 181 2.88 -14.34 -3.56
C PHE A 181 3.30 -13.90 -4.97
N ASN A 182 3.32 -12.60 -5.22
CA ASN A 182 3.78 -12.02 -6.48
C ASN A 182 4.67 -10.80 -6.24
N ASP A 183 5.90 -10.84 -6.74
CA ASP A 183 6.93 -9.79 -6.62
C ASP A 183 7.22 -9.07 -7.95
N SER A 184 6.50 -9.43 -9.01
CA SER A 184 6.69 -8.91 -10.37
C SER A 184 5.83 -7.68 -10.66
N PHE A 185 5.10 -7.17 -9.67
CA PHE A 185 4.23 -6.01 -9.83
C PHE A 185 5.05 -4.71 -9.91
N SER A 186 4.70 -3.85 -10.87
CA SER A 186 5.30 -2.53 -11.04
C SER A 186 4.25 -1.47 -11.35
N PHE A 187 4.36 -0.31 -10.70
CA PHE A 187 3.51 0.84 -11.04
C PHE A 187 3.84 1.44 -12.41
N ALA A 188 5.01 1.12 -12.98
CA ALA A 188 5.41 1.57 -14.31
C ALA A 188 4.77 0.75 -15.44
N SER A 189 4.25 -0.45 -15.15
CA SER A 189 3.61 -1.31 -16.15
C SER A 189 2.29 -0.71 -16.67
N GLY A 190 1.83 -1.20 -17.83
CA GLY A 190 0.53 -0.80 -18.37
C GLY A 190 -0.63 -1.25 -17.47
N ASP A 191 -1.75 -0.53 -17.48
CA ASP A 191 -2.90 -0.84 -16.62
C ASP A 191 -3.44 -2.28 -16.81
N LYS A 192 -3.39 -2.82 -18.03
CA LYS A 192 -3.78 -4.20 -18.30
C LYS A 192 -2.87 -5.21 -17.60
N GLU A 193 -1.56 -5.03 -17.73
CA GLU A 193 -0.54 -5.90 -17.12
C GLU A 193 -0.63 -5.86 -15.60
N LYS A 194 -0.79 -4.66 -15.01
CA LYS A 194 -1.03 -4.50 -13.56
C LYS A 194 -2.21 -5.33 -13.09
N VAL A 195 -3.34 -5.25 -13.79
CA VAL A 195 -4.56 -5.98 -13.43
C VAL A 195 -4.36 -7.49 -13.57
N GLU A 196 -3.70 -7.95 -14.65
CA GLU A 196 -3.34 -9.37 -14.84
C GLU A 196 -2.45 -9.90 -13.70
N THR A 197 -1.43 -9.13 -13.30
CA THR A 197 -0.52 -9.50 -12.21
C THR A 197 -1.28 -9.64 -10.88
N ILE A 198 -2.10 -8.65 -10.51
CA ILE A 198 -2.77 -8.66 -9.20
C ILE A 198 -3.95 -9.65 -9.14
N THR A 199 -4.52 -10.03 -10.29
CA THR A 199 -5.64 -11.01 -10.33
C THR A 199 -5.16 -12.43 -9.97
N ASN A 200 -3.88 -12.72 -10.14
CA ASN A 200 -3.28 -14.03 -9.86
C ASN A 200 -2.52 -14.10 -8.53
N GLY A 201 -2.53 -13.02 -7.73
CA GLY A 201 -1.75 -12.94 -6.49
C GLY A 201 -2.60 -12.44 -5.32
N TRP A 202 -2.33 -12.98 -4.13
CA TRP A 202 -2.97 -12.56 -2.88
C TRP A 202 -2.15 -11.50 -2.16
N ILE A 203 -0.83 -11.72 -2.10
CA ILE A 203 0.14 -10.79 -1.53
C ILE A 203 0.99 -10.26 -2.66
N ILE A 204 0.80 -8.99 -2.98
CA ILE A 204 1.51 -8.31 -4.06
C ILE A 204 2.63 -7.48 -3.45
N GLU A 205 3.87 -7.90 -3.65
CA GLU A 205 5.04 -7.11 -3.30
C GLU A 205 5.33 -6.06 -4.39
N ILE A 206 5.53 -4.83 -3.95
CA ILE A 206 6.03 -3.71 -4.73
C ILE A 206 7.52 -3.56 -4.41
N SER A 207 8.35 -4.31 -5.13
CA SER A 207 9.80 -4.34 -4.95
C SER A 207 10.45 -2.99 -5.26
N GLU A 208 11.23 -2.45 -4.32
CA GLU A 208 11.89 -1.14 -4.38
C GLU A 208 10.95 0.03 -4.75
N LEU A 209 9.65 -0.10 -4.43
CA LEU A 209 8.62 0.88 -4.77
C LEU A 209 8.69 1.29 -6.26
N ASN A 210 8.94 0.31 -7.13
CA ASN A 210 9.19 0.58 -8.54
C ASN A 210 7.99 1.29 -9.20
N GLY A 211 8.29 2.33 -9.99
CA GLY A 211 7.28 3.18 -10.61
C GLY A 211 6.68 4.24 -9.69
N MET A 212 7.35 4.61 -8.58
CA MET A 212 6.92 5.69 -7.69
C MET A 212 7.93 6.84 -7.52
N LYS A 213 8.97 6.90 -8.36
CA LYS A 213 10.06 7.87 -8.20
C LYS A 213 9.66 9.33 -8.45
N ARG A 214 8.57 9.58 -9.18
CA ARG A 214 8.08 10.94 -9.48
C ARG A 214 6.75 11.18 -8.78
N ALA A 215 6.47 12.45 -8.45
CA ALA A 215 5.23 12.84 -7.78
C ALA A 215 3.97 12.42 -8.56
N ASN A 216 3.95 12.59 -9.89
CA ASN A 216 2.81 12.15 -10.71
C ASN A 216 2.60 10.64 -10.69
N ASP A 217 3.70 9.87 -10.68
CA ASP A 217 3.63 8.41 -10.63
C ASP A 217 3.11 7.95 -9.25
N ALA A 218 3.52 8.63 -8.18
CA ALA A 218 3.01 8.39 -6.82
C ALA A 218 1.50 8.71 -6.70
N GLU A 219 1.00 9.78 -7.33
CA GLU A 219 -0.43 10.06 -7.38
C GLU A 219 -1.20 8.99 -8.18
N ALA A 220 -0.66 8.54 -9.32
CA ALA A 220 -1.24 7.44 -10.09
C ALA A 220 -1.27 6.12 -9.29
N ALA A 221 -0.20 5.82 -8.54
CA ALA A 221 -0.14 4.67 -7.64
C ALA A 221 -1.21 4.77 -6.53
N LYS A 222 -1.38 5.93 -5.89
CA LYS A 222 -2.43 6.17 -4.87
C LYS A 222 -3.84 5.98 -5.45
N ALA A 223 -4.07 6.48 -6.67
CA ALA A 223 -5.33 6.28 -7.38
C ALA A 223 -5.57 4.80 -7.68
N PHE A 224 -4.54 4.07 -8.12
CA PHE A 224 -4.62 2.63 -8.33
C PHE A 224 -4.93 1.89 -7.03
N LEU A 225 -4.18 2.09 -5.95
CA LEU A 225 -4.40 1.44 -4.64
C LEU A 225 -5.80 1.71 -4.06
N SER A 226 -6.41 2.86 -4.40
CA SER A 226 -7.73 3.23 -3.90
C SER A 226 -8.90 2.46 -4.51
N ARG A 227 -8.72 1.82 -5.67
CA ARG A 227 -9.79 1.08 -6.38
C ARG A 227 -10.26 -0.13 -5.56
N ARG A 228 -11.53 -0.49 -5.72
CA ARG A 228 -12.16 -1.69 -5.10
C ARG A 228 -12.36 -2.82 -6.10
N SER A 229 -12.45 -2.47 -7.37
CA SER A 229 -12.57 -3.39 -8.49
C SER A 229 -11.75 -2.86 -9.66
N ASP A 230 -11.34 -3.77 -10.53
CA ASP A 230 -10.62 -3.49 -11.75
C ASP A 230 -11.36 -4.14 -12.92
N CYS A 231 -11.57 -3.39 -14.00
CA CYS A 231 -12.27 -3.88 -15.19
C CYS A 231 -11.25 -4.30 -16.25
N MET A 232 -11.32 -5.55 -16.69
CA MET A 232 -10.43 -6.07 -17.72
C MET A 232 -11.21 -6.92 -18.73
N ARG A 233 -10.83 -6.81 -20.01
CA ARG A 233 -11.30 -7.73 -21.06
C ARG A 233 -10.27 -8.85 -21.26
N PRO A 234 -10.59 -10.11 -20.94
CA PRO A 234 -9.72 -11.24 -21.25
C PRO A 234 -9.43 -11.31 -22.76
N ALA A 235 -8.27 -11.85 -23.16
CA ALA A 235 -7.83 -11.92 -24.56
C ALA A 235 -8.87 -12.55 -25.51
N TYR A 236 -9.64 -13.54 -25.02
CA TYR A 236 -10.73 -14.22 -25.74
C TYR A 236 -12.12 -13.85 -25.20
N GLY A 237 -12.19 -12.87 -24.29
CA GLY A 237 -13.42 -12.39 -23.69
C GLY A 237 -14.23 -11.55 -24.68
N ARG A 238 -15.51 -11.87 -24.83
CA ARG A 238 -16.45 -11.05 -25.62
C ARG A 238 -16.81 -9.73 -24.95
N LYS A 239 -16.76 -9.68 -23.61
CA LYS A 239 -17.12 -8.52 -22.79
C LYS A 239 -16.03 -8.26 -21.74
N PRO A 240 -15.83 -6.99 -21.32
CA PRO A 240 -15.10 -6.68 -20.10
C PRO A 240 -15.77 -7.36 -18.90
N ILE A 241 -14.94 -7.84 -17.98
CA ILE A 241 -15.35 -8.45 -16.71
C ILE A 241 -14.81 -7.55 -15.60
N GLU A 242 -15.63 -7.35 -14.57
CA GLU A 242 -15.22 -6.65 -13.35
C GLU A 242 -14.64 -7.67 -12.37
N TYR A 243 -13.40 -7.44 -11.95
CA TYR A 243 -12.71 -8.24 -10.93
C TYR A 243 -12.67 -7.46 -9.63
N LEU A 244 -13.32 -7.98 -8.60
CA LEU A 244 -13.27 -7.42 -7.25
C LEU A 244 -11.89 -7.69 -6.64
N ARG A 245 -11.30 -6.67 -5.99
CA ARG A 245 -9.97 -6.82 -5.40
C ARG A 245 -9.98 -7.77 -4.22
N HIS A 246 -9.20 -8.84 -4.34
CA HIS A 246 -9.01 -9.87 -3.34
C HIS A 246 -7.58 -9.94 -2.80
N ASN A 247 -6.74 -8.96 -3.14
CA ASN A 247 -5.33 -8.90 -2.78
C ASN A 247 -5.01 -7.76 -1.80
N VAL A 248 -3.85 -7.88 -1.16
CA VAL A 248 -3.20 -6.85 -0.35
C VAL A 248 -1.82 -6.53 -0.92
N PHE A 249 -1.39 -5.31 -0.68
CA PHE A 249 -0.08 -4.83 -1.12
C PHE A 249 0.88 -4.77 0.05
N ALA A 250 2.10 -5.19 -0.22
CA ALA A 250 3.28 -4.95 0.59
C ALA A 250 4.33 -4.24 -0.27
N ALA A 251 5.17 -3.42 0.33
CA ALA A 251 6.28 -2.78 -0.34
C ALA A 251 7.56 -3.03 0.44
N THR A 252 8.65 -3.27 -0.27
CA THR A 252 9.96 -3.45 0.31
C THR A 252 10.91 -2.45 -0.33
N THR A 253 11.77 -1.84 0.46
CA THR A 253 12.79 -0.92 -0.06
C THR A 253 13.99 -0.87 0.85
N ASN A 254 15.14 -0.52 0.28
CA ASN A 254 16.34 -0.21 1.04
C ASN A 254 16.52 1.30 1.26
N GLU A 255 15.71 2.13 0.60
CA GLU A 255 15.74 3.58 0.78
C GLU A 255 14.93 3.97 2.02
N THR A 256 15.43 4.94 2.78
CA THR A 256 14.68 5.55 3.88
C THR A 256 13.72 6.63 3.37
N ASN A 257 14.12 7.39 2.35
CA ASN A 257 13.39 8.54 1.84
C ASN A 257 12.73 8.27 0.49
N PHE A 258 11.66 7.48 0.48
CA PHE A 258 11.01 7.01 -0.74
C PHE A 258 9.65 7.67 -1.04
N LEU A 259 9.00 8.29 -0.04
CA LEU A 259 7.68 8.87 -0.24
C LEU A 259 7.74 10.18 -1.04
N GLN A 260 7.12 10.13 -2.23
CA GLN A 260 6.95 11.26 -3.14
C GLN A 260 5.54 11.87 -3.05
N GLY A 261 5.48 13.19 -3.20
CA GLY A 261 4.24 13.97 -3.23
C GLY A 261 3.71 14.40 -1.87
N ASP A 262 2.75 15.32 -1.92
CA ASP A 262 2.31 16.09 -0.74
C ASP A 262 1.08 15.53 -0.04
N ASN A 263 0.26 14.73 -0.73
CA ASN A 263 -1.03 14.27 -0.23
C ASN A 263 -1.18 12.75 -0.30
N GLY A 264 -2.01 12.18 0.58
CA GLY A 264 -2.42 10.78 0.47
C GLY A 264 -1.35 9.75 0.86
N ASN A 265 -0.30 10.17 1.58
CA ASN A 265 0.74 9.30 2.11
C ASN A 265 0.27 8.40 3.25
N ARG A 266 -0.91 8.67 3.84
CA ARG A 266 -1.58 7.83 4.84
C ARG A 266 -1.72 6.35 4.46
N ARG A 267 -1.70 6.05 3.15
CA ARG A 267 -1.78 4.70 2.59
C ARG A 267 -0.53 3.88 2.84
N TRP A 268 0.60 4.50 3.20
CA TRP A 268 1.85 3.81 3.44
C TRP A 268 1.99 3.56 4.94
N TRP A 269 1.83 2.32 5.36
CA TRP A 269 2.08 1.89 6.73
C TRP A 269 3.54 1.47 6.82
N ILE A 270 4.37 2.39 7.28
CA ILE A 270 5.82 2.23 7.28
C ILE A 270 6.25 1.55 8.57
N VAL A 271 6.89 0.39 8.42
CA VAL A 271 7.46 -0.40 9.52
C VAL A 271 8.95 -0.58 9.23
N PRO A 272 9.82 0.30 9.77
CA PRO A 272 11.26 0.17 9.63
C PRO A 272 11.75 -1.14 10.24
N VAL A 273 12.64 -1.83 9.52
CA VAL A 273 13.15 -3.16 9.88
C VAL A 273 14.68 -3.17 9.80
N GLN A 274 15.35 -3.73 10.81
CA GLN A 274 16.82 -3.83 10.85
C GLN A 274 17.33 -5.25 10.56
N GLY A 275 16.43 -6.25 10.57
CA GLY A 275 16.77 -7.67 10.54
C GLY A 275 16.95 -8.23 11.95
N ASN A 276 16.46 -9.45 12.18
CA ASN A 276 16.58 -10.16 13.45
C ASN A 276 17.37 -11.48 13.27
N GLY A 277 18.63 -11.36 12.84
CA GLY A 277 19.47 -12.51 12.49
C GLY A 277 19.43 -12.89 11.01
N HIS A 278 20.02 -14.04 10.67
CA HIS A 278 20.05 -14.53 9.30
C HIS A 278 18.71 -15.20 8.96
N VAL A 279 18.31 -15.14 7.69
CA VAL A 279 17.02 -15.72 7.23
C VAL A 279 16.88 -17.20 7.60
N SER A 280 17.98 -17.95 7.60
CA SER A 280 17.99 -19.37 8.01
C SER A 280 17.51 -19.61 9.43
N ASP A 281 17.67 -18.63 10.32
CA ASP A 281 17.46 -18.78 11.76
C ASP A 281 15.96 -18.81 12.10
N TRP A 282 15.15 -18.13 11.28
CA TRP A 282 13.72 -18.01 11.51
C TRP A 282 12.85 -18.58 10.39
N LEU A 283 13.39 -18.90 9.22
CA LEU A 283 12.61 -19.39 8.07
C LEU A 283 11.79 -20.64 8.39
N SER A 284 12.40 -21.64 9.03
CA SER A 284 11.72 -22.89 9.40
C SER A 284 10.63 -22.65 10.46
N ILE A 285 10.90 -21.75 11.41
CA ILE A 285 9.94 -21.35 12.44
C ILE A 285 8.74 -20.67 11.79
N LEU A 286 8.97 -19.70 10.90
CA LEU A 286 7.91 -19.02 10.16
C LEU A 286 7.09 -20.02 9.36
N GLN A 287 7.73 -20.90 8.57
CA GLN A 287 7.04 -21.93 7.77
C GLN A 287 6.11 -22.81 8.60
N SER A 288 6.52 -23.16 9.82
CA SER A 288 5.67 -23.93 10.75
C SER A 288 4.53 -23.12 11.36
N ALA A 289 4.70 -21.80 11.50
CA ALA A 289 3.74 -20.91 12.14
C ALA A 289 2.75 -20.25 11.16
N VAL A 290 3.02 -20.24 9.85
CA VAL A 290 2.20 -19.50 8.86
C VAL A 290 0.71 -19.82 8.96
N HIS A 291 0.34 -21.09 9.08
CA HIS A 291 -1.07 -21.48 9.19
C HIS A 291 -1.73 -20.95 10.47
N GLN A 292 -0.99 -20.89 11.59
CA GLN A 292 -1.47 -20.27 12.83
C GLN A 292 -1.59 -18.75 12.71
N LEU A 293 -0.66 -18.08 12.01
CA LEU A 293 -0.77 -16.63 11.73
C LEU A 293 -2.06 -16.31 10.97
N TRP A 294 -2.38 -17.09 9.93
CA TRP A 294 -3.61 -16.89 9.16
C TRP A 294 -4.87 -17.28 9.92
N ALA A 295 -4.83 -18.34 10.73
CA ALA A 295 -5.95 -18.75 11.57
C ALA A 295 -6.26 -17.69 12.65
N GLU A 296 -5.23 -17.07 13.23
CA GLU A 296 -5.37 -15.93 14.14
C GLU A 296 -6.03 -14.74 13.42
N ALA A 297 -5.50 -14.34 12.26
CA ALA A 297 -6.05 -13.24 11.46
C ALA A 297 -7.51 -13.49 11.06
N TYR A 298 -7.86 -14.73 10.72
CA TYR A 298 -9.23 -15.15 10.42
C TYR A 298 -10.15 -15.01 11.63
N THR A 299 -9.67 -15.32 12.83
CA THR A 299 -10.44 -15.14 14.06
C THR A 299 -10.76 -13.66 14.31
N TYR A 300 -9.79 -12.77 14.12
CA TYR A 300 -10.01 -11.32 14.22
C TYR A 300 -10.98 -10.79 13.15
N TYR A 301 -10.87 -11.28 11.91
CA TYR A 301 -11.82 -10.97 10.84
C TYR A 301 -13.25 -11.40 11.21
N LYS A 302 -13.44 -12.64 11.70
CA LYS A 302 -14.75 -13.13 12.13
C LYS A 302 -15.36 -12.37 13.31
N ARG A 303 -14.52 -11.73 14.14
CA ARG A 303 -14.95 -10.82 15.22
C ARG A 303 -15.36 -9.43 14.73
N GLY A 304 -15.20 -9.11 13.44
CA GLY A 304 -15.57 -7.82 12.86
C GLY A 304 -14.56 -6.72 13.17
N THR A 305 -13.27 -7.05 13.22
CA THR A 305 -12.20 -6.06 13.46
C THR A 305 -12.19 -4.99 12.37
N ASN A 306 -12.18 -3.72 12.77
CA ASN A 306 -12.08 -2.59 11.85
C ASN A 306 -10.69 -2.56 11.18
N LEU A 307 -10.64 -2.26 9.88
CA LEU A 307 -9.39 -2.27 9.10
C LEU A 307 -8.71 -0.89 9.01
N TYR A 308 -8.91 -0.02 10.01
CA TYR A 308 -8.34 1.32 10.07
C TYR A 308 -7.73 1.59 11.45
N LEU A 309 -6.68 2.41 11.48
CA LEU A 309 -6.03 2.83 12.72
C LEU A 309 -6.95 3.76 13.51
N CYS A 310 -6.85 3.73 14.84
CA CYS A 310 -7.49 4.74 15.67
C CYS A 310 -6.82 6.11 15.45
N PRO A 311 -7.50 7.23 15.77
CA PRO A 311 -6.98 8.58 15.47
C PRO A 311 -5.60 8.87 16.08
N GLU A 312 -5.30 8.33 17.27
CA GLU A 312 -4.00 8.51 17.92
C GLU A 312 -2.87 7.79 17.14
N LEU A 313 -3.12 6.55 16.71
CA LEU A 313 -2.15 5.79 15.92
C LEU A 313 -2.04 6.33 14.50
N GLU A 314 -3.11 6.87 13.93
CA GLU A 314 -3.07 7.54 12.62
C GLU A 314 -2.18 8.80 12.68
N ALA A 315 -2.23 9.58 13.76
CA ALA A 315 -1.32 10.71 13.98
C ALA A 315 0.15 10.25 14.01
N LYS A 316 0.47 9.23 14.82
CA LYS A 316 1.83 8.66 14.88
C LYS A 316 2.28 8.10 13.52
N ALA A 317 1.38 7.47 12.77
CA ALA A 317 1.68 6.98 11.42
C ALA A 317 2.01 8.13 10.47
N ASN A 318 1.30 9.25 10.55
CA ASN A 318 1.58 10.44 9.74
C ASN A 318 2.97 11.02 10.06
N ASP A 319 3.37 11.04 11.34
CA ASP A 319 4.70 11.50 11.75
C ASP A 319 5.81 10.63 11.13
N VAL A 320 5.67 9.29 11.23
CA VAL A 320 6.61 8.35 10.58
C VAL A 320 6.63 8.57 9.06
N GLN A 321 5.49 8.75 8.41
CA GLN A 321 5.43 9.04 6.97
C GLN A 321 6.14 10.35 6.59
N MET A 322 6.12 11.35 7.47
CA MET A 322 6.89 12.59 7.25
C MET A 322 8.39 12.33 7.30
N CYS A 323 8.87 11.53 8.25
CA CYS A 323 10.29 11.17 8.37
C CYS A 323 10.83 10.36 7.17
N HIS A 324 9.97 9.66 6.43
CA HIS A 324 10.33 8.88 5.25
C HIS A 324 10.03 9.58 3.92
N SER A 325 9.63 10.85 3.97
CA SER A 325 9.39 11.65 2.77
C SER A 325 10.67 12.28 2.27
N SER A 326 10.84 12.34 0.94
CA SER A 326 12.02 12.94 0.31
C SER A 326 12.21 14.43 0.59
N ILE A 327 11.27 15.06 1.32
CA ILE A 327 11.31 16.44 1.77
C ILE A 327 12.53 16.74 2.68
N LEU A 328 13.02 15.75 3.45
CA LEU A 328 14.19 15.93 4.32
C LEU A 328 15.48 16.21 3.54
N ASN A 329 15.58 15.70 2.31
CA ASN A 329 16.72 15.87 1.43
C ASN A 329 16.49 16.98 0.40
N ASP A 330 15.47 17.83 0.59
CA ASP A 330 15.19 18.88 -0.41
C ASP A 330 16.35 19.89 -0.43
N PRO A 331 16.92 20.21 -1.61
CA PRO A 331 18.08 21.08 -1.73
C PRO A 331 17.86 22.49 -1.17
N ILE A 332 16.61 22.94 -0.99
CA ILE A 332 16.33 24.27 -0.44
C ILE A 332 16.16 24.27 1.08
N LEU A 333 16.09 23.11 1.74
CA LEU A 333 15.84 23.07 3.19
C LEU A 333 16.95 23.78 3.98
N ASP A 334 18.21 23.52 3.61
CA ASP A 334 19.37 24.20 4.21
C ASP A 334 19.39 25.69 3.87
N ASP A 335 18.98 26.06 2.65
CA ASP A 335 18.86 27.48 2.25
C ASP A 335 17.79 28.20 3.07
N ILE A 336 16.66 27.53 3.38
CA ILE A 336 15.62 28.09 4.24
C ILE A 336 16.18 28.31 5.65
N LYS A 337 16.87 27.31 6.22
CA LYS A 337 17.53 27.45 7.54
C LYS A 337 18.50 28.64 7.55
N LEU A 338 19.34 28.76 6.52
CA LEU A 338 20.28 29.88 6.38
C LEU A 338 19.57 31.24 6.23
N TYR A 339 18.47 31.30 5.47
CA TYR A 339 17.65 32.50 5.31
C TYR A 339 17.04 32.96 6.64
N LEU A 340 16.54 32.03 7.45
CA LEU A 340 15.91 32.34 8.74
C LEU A 340 16.92 32.81 9.78
N GLU A 341 18.12 32.23 9.79
CA GLU A 341 19.21 32.58 10.72
C GLU A 341 20.01 33.82 10.29
N ARG A 342 19.75 34.36 9.09
CA ARG A 342 20.41 35.58 8.65
C ARG A 342 19.89 36.80 9.40
N LEU A 343 20.78 37.50 10.08
CA LEU A 343 20.49 38.81 10.66
C LEU A 343 20.08 39.80 9.56
N VAL A 344 18.98 40.50 9.81
CA VAL A 344 18.45 41.56 8.96
C VAL A 344 18.51 42.90 9.69
N PRO A 345 18.48 44.03 8.96
CA PRO A 345 18.41 45.35 9.59
C PRO A 345 17.08 45.60 10.29
N LYS A 346 17.05 46.46 11.30
CA LYS A 346 15.80 46.82 12.00
C LYS A 346 14.70 47.36 11.09
N ALA A 347 15.09 48.06 10.01
CA ALA A 347 14.16 48.63 9.04
C ALA A 347 13.73 47.64 7.94
N TYR A 348 14.10 46.35 8.04
CA TYR A 348 13.86 45.36 6.97
C TYR A 348 12.39 45.18 6.60
N ASP A 349 11.49 45.39 7.54
CA ASP A 349 10.03 45.36 7.39
C ASP A 349 9.45 46.56 6.60
N THR A 350 10.23 47.63 6.43
CA THR A 350 9.86 48.81 5.63
C THR A 350 10.38 48.74 4.20
N TRP A 351 11.25 47.77 3.90
CA TRP A 351 11.91 47.66 2.60
C TRP A 351 11.01 46.99 1.56
N SER A 352 11.10 47.46 0.32
CA SER A 352 10.42 46.83 -0.80
C SER A 352 10.90 45.38 -1.02
N ILE A 353 10.02 44.51 -1.53
CA ILE A 353 10.36 43.10 -1.82
C ILE A 353 11.65 42.97 -2.65
N PRO A 354 11.87 43.74 -3.74
CA PRO A 354 13.12 43.66 -4.51
C PRO A 354 14.36 43.99 -3.69
N MET A 355 14.29 44.98 -2.78
CA MET A 355 15.41 45.33 -1.89
C MET A 355 15.68 44.21 -0.88
N ARG A 356 14.63 43.61 -0.32
CA ARG A 356 14.74 42.49 0.62
C ARG A 356 15.36 41.26 -0.06
N ALA A 357 14.91 40.93 -1.26
CA ALA A 357 15.49 39.84 -2.06
C ALA A 357 16.95 40.13 -2.45
N ALA A 358 17.29 41.36 -2.85
CA ALA A 358 18.66 41.76 -3.17
C ALA A 358 19.58 41.65 -1.93
N TYR A 359 19.10 42.04 -0.75
CA TYR A 359 19.81 41.86 0.51
C TYR A 359 20.11 40.40 0.78
N GLN A 360 19.11 39.54 0.62
CA GLN A 360 19.27 38.09 0.79
C GLN A 360 20.25 37.49 -0.23
N LYS A 361 20.36 38.07 -1.43
CA LYS A 361 21.40 37.71 -2.41
C LYS A 361 22.79 38.31 -2.12
N GLY A 362 22.94 39.11 -1.07
CA GLY A 362 24.21 39.70 -0.65
C GLY A 362 24.51 41.08 -1.25
N ALA A 363 23.55 41.76 -1.87
CA ALA A 363 23.76 43.02 -2.60
C ALA A 363 24.05 44.26 -1.73
N TYR A 364 24.21 44.11 -0.40
CA TYR A 364 24.52 45.20 0.53
C TYR A 364 25.54 44.72 1.56
N THR A 365 26.83 44.75 1.21
CA THR A 365 27.95 44.26 2.03
C THR A 365 28.57 45.32 2.93
N GLU A 366 28.17 46.59 2.85
CA GLU A 366 28.72 47.68 3.68
C GLU A 366 27.65 48.44 4.47
N ALA A 367 28.05 48.85 5.69
CA ALA A 367 27.19 49.43 6.71
C ALA A 367 26.83 50.90 6.39
N THR A 368 25.73 51.09 5.67
CA THR A 368 24.91 52.27 5.92
C THR A 368 24.18 52.08 7.26
N PRO A 369 23.86 53.14 8.03
CA PRO A 369 23.20 53.02 9.34
C PRO A 369 21.89 52.19 9.29
N ASN A 370 21.21 52.20 8.14
CA ASN A 370 19.96 51.49 7.92
C ASN A 370 20.14 50.05 7.38
N SER A 371 21.35 49.62 7.02
CA SER A 371 21.65 48.28 6.47
C SER A 371 22.44 47.38 7.41
N LYS A 372 22.73 47.84 8.64
CA LYS A 372 23.47 47.06 9.63
C LYS A 372 22.64 45.84 10.08
N PRO A 373 23.17 44.60 9.99
CA PRO A 373 22.48 43.39 10.45
C PRO A 373 22.38 43.40 11.98
N GLU A 374 21.17 43.45 12.54
CA GLU A 374 20.96 43.62 13.99
C GLU A 374 19.94 42.67 14.59
N VAL A 375 18.94 42.21 13.83
CA VAL A 375 17.82 41.43 14.36
C VAL A 375 17.58 40.17 13.54
N LEU A 376 17.14 39.11 14.18
CA LEU A 376 16.65 37.91 13.49
C LEU A 376 15.22 38.13 13.00
N LEU A 377 14.85 37.40 11.95
CA LEU A 377 13.45 37.28 11.57
C LEU A 377 12.70 36.54 12.68
N ASN A 378 11.65 37.17 13.21
CA ASN A 378 10.79 36.58 14.23
C ASN A 378 9.46 36.07 13.66
N MET A 379 9.13 36.43 12.42
CA MET A 379 7.90 36.02 11.75
C MET A 379 8.10 35.95 10.23
N VAL A 380 7.65 34.86 9.61
CA VAL A 380 7.72 34.65 8.17
C VAL A 380 6.45 33.97 7.66
N CYS A 381 6.17 34.09 6.36
CA CYS A 381 5.14 33.30 5.69
C CYS A 381 5.72 32.61 4.46
N ALA A 382 5.06 31.55 3.99
CA ALA A 382 5.53 30.81 2.82
C ALA A 382 5.77 31.69 1.58
N ARG A 383 4.90 32.69 1.36
CA ARG A 383 5.05 33.64 0.25
C ARG A 383 6.33 34.48 0.38
N GLN A 384 6.63 34.96 1.58
CA GLN A 384 7.86 35.70 1.85
C GLN A 384 9.09 34.85 1.52
N ILE A 385 9.12 33.60 1.98
CA ILE A 385 10.23 32.68 1.68
C ILE A 385 10.36 32.47 0.17
N ILE A 386 9.26 32.24 -0.55
CA ILE A 386 9.26 32.07 -2.02
C ILE A 386 9.85 33.28 -2.75
N GLU A 387 9.50 34.49 -2.31
CA GLU A 387 9.92 35.73 -2.97
C GLU A 387 11.35 36.15 -2.57
N GLU A 388 11.79 35.88 -1.35
CA GLU A 388 13.05 36.40 -0.79
C GLU A 388 14.19 35.38 -0.73
N LEU A 389 13.92 34.07 -0.79
CA LEU A 389 14.96 33.05 -0.70
C LEU A 389 16.01 33.29 -1.81
N PRO A 390 17.32 33.33 -1.51
CA PRO A 390 18.36 33.59 -2.50
C PRO A 390 18.36 32.57 -3.65
N ASN A 391 18.00 31.33 -3.34
CA ASN A 391 17.95 30.22 -4.30
C ASN A 391 16.80 30.41 -5.30
N ASP A 392 17.15 30.59 -6.58
CA ASP A 392 16.17 30.75 -7.66
C ASP A 392 15.44 29.45 -8.04
N LEU A 393 15.84 28.28 -7.52
CA LEU A 393 15.16 26.99 -7.75
C LEU A 393 13.68 27.03 -7.39
N VAL A 394 13.33 27.77 -6.33
CA VAL A 394 11.95 27.97 -5.87
C VAL A 394 11.11 28.66 -6.94
N ARG A 395 11.63 29.78 -7.48
CA ARG A 395 10.96 30.59 -8.51
C ARG A 395 10.96 29.92 -9.88
N ARG A 396 11.96 29.10 -10.20
CA ARG A 396 12.04 28.33 -11.45
C ARG A 396 11.08 27.14 -11.48
N ASN A 397 10.68 26.61 -10.32
CA ASN A 397 9.80 25.44 -10.21
C ASN A 397 8.55 25.74 -9.34
N PRO A 398 7.68 26.68 -9.75
CA PRO A 398 6.51 27.08 -8.95
C PRO A 398 5.48 25.96 -8.77
N ALA A 399 5.48 24.96 -9.66
CA ALA A 399 4.62 23.78 -9.54
C ALA A 399 5.04 22.84 -8.41
N LYS A 400 6.34 22.79 -8.08
CA LYS A 400 6.87 21.98 -6.96
C LYS A 400 6.82 22.78 -5.65
N TYR A 401 7.40 23.97 -5.64
CA TYR A 401 7.56 24.76 -4.42
C TYR A 401 6.35 25.67 -4.18
N THR A 402 5.20 25.03 -3.94
CA THR A 402 3.97 25.73 -3.58
C THR A 402 4.04 26.28 -2.15
N ALA A 403 3.15 27.21 -1.79
CA ALA A 403 3.06 27.69 -0.42
C ALA A 403 2.80 26.56 0.60
N GLN A 404 2.07 25.52 0.21
CA GLN A 404 1.84 24.33 1.04
C GLN A 404 3.14 23.56 1.27
N TYR A 405 3.92 23.33 0.21
CA TYR A 405 5.21 22.65 0.28
C TYR A 405 6.23 23.40 1.16
N ILE A 406 6.32 24.73 1.00
CA ILE A 406 7.21 25.55 1.83
C ILE A 406 6.80 25.53 3.31
N ASN A 407 5.50 25.58 3.62
CA ASN A 407 5.04 25.41 5.01
C ASN A 407 5.43 24.05 5.58
N ARG A 408 5.49 23.00 4.77
CA ARG A 408 5.93 21.67 5.20
C ARG A 408 7.44 21.58 5.40
N LEU A 409 8.23 22.29 4.58
CA LEU A 409 9.67 22.43 4.86
C LEU A 409 9.90 23.20 6.17
N MET A 410 9.12 24.25 6.43
CA MET A 410 9.18 25.01 7.67
C MET A 410 8.84 24.18 8.93
N SER A 411 7.95 23.18 8.83
CA SER A 411 7.66 22.30 9.98
C SER A 411 8.83 21.39 10.36
N LEU A 412 9.87 21.30 9.53
CA LEU A 412 11.10 20.55 9.77
C LEU A 412 12.24 21.46 10.29
N VAL A 413 11.96 22.75 10.48
CA VAL A 413 12.94 23.71 10.99
C VAL A 413 12.71 23.92 12.48
N ASP A 414 13.73 23.58 13.27
CA ASP A 414 13.70 23.75 14.73
C ASP A 414 13.62 25.23 15.13
N GLY A 415 12.98 25.52 16.26
CA GLY A 415 12.84 26.87 16.80
C GLY A 415 11.77 27.73 16.11
N TRP A 416 10.94 27.14 15.24
CA TRP A 416 9.82 27.82 14.58
C TRP A 416 8.52 27.05 14.78
N GLU A 417 7.45 27.76 15.11
CA GLU A 417 6.10 27.20 15.24
C GLU A 417 5.11 27.90 14.31
N ARG A 418 4.09 27.15 13.88
CA ARG A 418 3.03 27.69 13.04
C ARG A 418 1.96 28.32 13.93
N SER A 419 1.66 29.60 13.70
CA SER A 419 0.68 30.33 14.50
C SER A 419 -0.71 29.68 14.46
N GLU A 420 -1.24 29.38 15.64
CA GLU A 420 -2.64 28.95 15.83
C GLU A 420 -3.64 30.06 15.46
N GLN A 421 -3.25 31.32 15.67
CA GLN A 421 -4.07 32.46 15.27
C GLN A 421 -4.15 32.58 13.75
N GLU A 422 -5.37 32.64 13.21
CA GLU A 422 -5.60 32.71 11.77
C GLU A 422 -5.04 34.00 11.16
N LYS A 423 -5.04 35.13 11.88
CA LYS A 423 -4.61 36.43 11.36
C LYS A 423 -3.71 37.19 12.32
N VAL A 424 -2.41 37.22 12.03
CA VAL A 424 -1.40 37.87 12.89
C VAL A 424 -0.86 39.15 12.23
N LYS A 425 -0.63 40.20 13.03
CA LYS A 425 0.01 41.46 12.60
C LYS A 425 1.52 41.37 12.77
N GLY A 426 2.29 42.08 11.93
CA GLY A 426 3.75 42.20 12.08
C GLY A 426 4.55 41.77 10.85
N LEU A 427 3.91 41.20 9.83
CA LEU A 427 4.53 40.93 8.53
C LEU A 427 4.42 42.15 7.59
N HIS A 428 5.37 42.25 6.65
CA HIS A 428 5.38 43.33 5.65
C HIS A 428 4.01 43.40 4.92
N PRO A 429 3.46 44.59 4.66
CA PRO A 429 2.12 44.76 4.07
C PRO A 429 1.88 43.97 2.78
N SER A 430 2.90 43.85 1.91
CA SER A 430 2.83 43.05 0.68
C SER A 430 2.57 41.54 0.88
N TYR A 431 2.82 41.01 2.08
CA TYR A 431 2.54 39.61 2.43
C TYR A 431 1.27 39.44 3.26
N CYS A 432 0.57 40.53 3.54
CA CYS A 432 -0.65 40.54 4.32
C CYS A 432 -1.90 40.58 3.44
N ASP A 433 -3.04 40.22 4.02
CA ASP A 433 -4.34 40.43 3.40
C ASP A 433 -4.75 41.92 3.41
N LYS A 434 -5.93 42.23 2.87
CA LYS A 434 -6.48 43.60 2.85
C LYS A 434 -6.64 44.24 4.25
N THR A 435 -6.56 43.44 5.32
CA THR A 435 -6.65 43.89 6.71
C THR A 435 -5.27 44.11 7.35
N GLY A 436 -4.19 43.94 6.59
CA GLY A 436 -2.82 44.08 7.08
C GLY A 436 -2.40 42.94 8.00
N ARG A 437 -3.03 41.76 7.88
CA ARG A 437 -2.70 40.57 8.67
C ARG A 437 -2.28 39.40 7.78
N ALA A 438 -1.31 38.63 8.24
CA ALA A 438 -0.86 37.42 7.56
C ALA A 438 -1.67 36.21 8.04
N LYS A 439 -1.98 35.30 7.10
CA LYS A 439 -2.75 34.08 7.40
C LYS A 439 -1.83 32.95 7.86
N HIS A 440 -1.97 32.50 9.12
CA HIS A 440 -1.16 31.44 9.75
C HIS A 440 0.36 31.54 9.48
N PRO A 441 1.04 32.63 9.88
CA PRO A 441 2.47 32.75 9.70
C PRO A 441 3.25 31.80 10.62
N TRP A 442 4.52 31.61 10.30
CA TRP A 442 5.50 30.96 11.17
C TRP A 442 6.12 32.00 12.09
N VAL A 443 6.25 31.67 13.36
CA VAL A 443 6.80 32.55 14.41
C VAL A 443 7.98 31.84 15.05
N ARG A 444 9.07 32.59 15.28
CA ARG A 444 10.25 32.07 15.97
C ARG A 444 9.91 31.89 17.44
N ILE A 445 10.17 30.70 17.98
CA ILE A 445 9.99 30.42 19.40
C ILE A 445 11.05 31.22 20.15
N SER A 446 10.62 32.09 21.07
CA SER A 446 11.56 32.88 21.88
C SER A 446 12.11 32.05 23.04
N VAL A 447 13.36 32.26 23.44
CA VAL A 447 14.03 31.57 24.57
C VAL A 447 13.22 31.64 25.87
N GLN A 448 12.35 32.65 26.03
CA GLN A 448 11.45 32.78 27.18
C GLN A 448 10.27 31.78 27.18
N GLN A 449 9.86 31.26 26.02
CA GLN A 449 8.83 30.23 25.90
C GLN A 449 9.39 28.82 26.06
N GLU A 450 10.66 28.57 25.70
CA GLU A 450 11.36 27.32 26.03
C GLU A 450 11.53 27.13 27.55
N GLU A 451 11.80 28.20 28.31
CA GLU A 451 11.82 28.14 29.79
C GLU A 451 10.44 27.88 30.40
N GLN A 452 9.35 28.29 29.75
CA GLN A 452 7.98 27.97 30.19
C GLN A 452 7.58 26.54 29.84
N LYS A 453 7.94 26.04 28.65
CA LYS A 453 7.68 24.65 28.21
C LYS A 453 8.52 23.64 29.00
N GLY A 454 9.80 23.94 29.21
CA GLY A 454 10.69 23.15 30.07
C GLY A 454 10.30 23.20 31.56
N LYS A 455 9.58 24.25 32.00
CA LYS A 455 8.93 24.26 33.32
C LYS A 455 7.66 23.43 33.32
N GLU A 456 6.77 23.54 32.34
CA GLU A 456 5.55 22.71 32.26
C GLU A 456 5.83 21.20 32.17
N GLU A 457 6.87 20.79 31.45
CA GLU A 457 7.34 19.39 31.42
C GLU A 457 7.96 18.94 32.76
N ASN A 458 8.59 19.86 33.53
CA ASN A 458 9.07 19.58 34.89
C ASN A 458 7.95 19.61 35.96
N TRP A 459 6.87 20.37 35.74
CA TRP A 459 5.72 20.37 36.64
C TRP A 459 4.89 19.08 36.52
N LEU A 460 4.95 18.39 35.38
CA LEU A 460 4.32 17.08 35.17
C LEU A 460 5.16 15.91 35.70
N SER A 461 6.46 16.09 35.93
CA SER A 461 7.36 15.08 36.54
C SER A 461 7.42 15.17 38.08
N GLU A 462 6.87 16.21 38.69
CA GLU A 462 6.79 16.41 40.15
C GLU A 462 5.37 16.25 40.74
N LEU A 463 4.52 15.41 40.15
CA LEU A 463 3.31 14.94 40.83
C LEU A 463 3.62 13.66 41.62
N PRO A 464 3.51 13.66 42.97
CA PRO A 464 3.70 12.45 43.76
C PRO A 464 2.52 11.48 43.53
N PHE A 465 2.91 10.25 43.19
CA PHE A 465 2.17 8.97 43.16
C PHE A 465 0.67 8.96 43.50
#